data_AF-A0A7V0P847-F1
#
_entry.id   AF-A0A7V0P847-F1
#
_cell.length_a   1.000
_cell.length_b   1.000
_cell.length_c   1.000
_cell.angle_alpha   90.00
_cell.angle_beta   90.00
_cell.angle_gamma   90.00
#
_symmetry.space_group_name_H-M   'P 1'
#
loop_
_entity.id
_entity.type
_entity.pdbx_description
1 polymer ?
#
loop_
_entity_poly.entity_id
_entity_poly.type
_entity_poly.pdbx_seq_one_letter_code
_entity_poly.pdbx_strand_id
1 'polypeptide(L)'
;ILRVLKRRFYNLHIFIYPVRVQGEYAASEIAQAIRDFNALDEKMDVLIVGRGGGSIEDLWAFNEEIVARAIFDSEIPIISAVGHERDWTISDFVADLRAPTPSAAAEMVVRKKAELEDIVVQLSRRLKLAIQGVVDKKRKIVEMYAGHYGLKRIQDLIPEKMQRIDELQMRMKNRITDLVNSRKEVLKTLAGSYGLKRIKELIPNKKQRIGELQARTIMKMTDLISNRRERLKYFIQHLNNLNPFSILSRGYSLSIDVETGKILKDSAQVKVGDKIRTKLFKGGFISRVEKIEKEGESRRLL
;
A
#
# COMPACT_ATOMS: atom_id res chain seq x y z
N ILE A 1 5.33 -17.28 -91.51
CA ILE A 1 6.33 -17.25 -90.41
C ILE A 1 6.37 -15.88 -89.71
N LEU A 2 6.95 -14.83 -90.30
CA LEU A 2 7.22 -13.54 -89.60
C LEU A 2 5.99 -12.89 -88.92
N ARG A 3 4.83 -12.88 -89.59
CA ARG A 3 3.58 -12.34 -89.02
C ARG A 3 3.11 -13.12 -87.78
N VAL A 4 3.30 -14.44 -87.78
CA VAL A 4 2.91 -15.32 -86.68
C VAL A 4 3.86 -15.15 -85.50
N LEU A 5 5.17 -15.09 -85.75
CA LEU A 5 6.20 -14.81 -84.75
C LEU A 5 5.96 -13.46 -84.08
N LYS A 6 5.83 -12.37 -84.84
CA LYS A 6 5.59 -11.02 -84.29
C LYS A 6 4.30 -10.92 -83.47
N ARG A 7 3.24 -11.63 -83.87
CA ARG A 7 1.96 -11.65 -83.13
C ARG A 7 2.07 -12.39 -81.79
N ARG A 8 2.85 -13.48 -81.73
CA ARG A 8 2.95 -14.35 -80.55
C ARG A 8 4.04 -13.92 -79.57
N PHE A 9 5.16 -13.38 -80.07
CA PHE A 9 6.29 -12.95 -79.25
C PHE A 9 7.15 -11.92 -79.99
N TYR A 10 7.10 -10.65 -79.55
CA TYR A 10 7.77 -9.56 -80.26
C TYR A 10 9.28 -9.46 -79.98
N ASN A 11 9.76 -10.13 -78.92
CA ASN A 11 11.15 -10.10 -78.45
C ASN A 11 12.04 -11.17 -79.10
N LEU A 12 11.70 -11.64 -80.31
CA LEU A 12 12.51 -12.63 -81.02
C LEU A 12 13.49 -11.92 -81.95
N HIS A 13 14.76 -12.32 -81.86
CA HIS A 13 15.76 -11.99 -82.86
C HIS A 13 15.56 -12.92 -84.06
N ILE A 14 15.30 -12.35 -85.24
CA ILE A 14 14.98 -13.11 -86.44
C ILE A 14 16.00 -12.77 -87.51
N PHE A 15 16.74 -13.78 -87.95
CA PHE A 15 17.58 -13.71 -89.13
C PHE A 15 16.85 -14.30 -90.32
N ILE A 16 17.02 -13.69 -91.49
CA ILE A 16 16.39 -14.14 -92.72
C ILE A 16 17.50 -14.26 -93.75
N TYR A 17 17.71 -15.48 -94.25
CA TYR A 17 18.57 -15.71 -95.41
C TYR A 17 17.68 -15.96 -96.63
N PRO A 18 17.64 -15.04 -97.60
CA PRO A 18 16.84 -15.22 -98.80
C PRO A 18 17.52 -16.26 -99.71
N VAL A 19 16.82 -17.36 -100.00
CA VAL A 19 17.25 -18.38 -100.95
C VAL A 19 16.17 -18.60 -102.01
N ARG A 20 16.58 -19.01 -103.21
CA ARG A 20 15.63 -19.54 -104.19
C ARG A 20 15.08 -20.86 -103.68
N VAL A 21 13.77 -21.00 -103.78
CA VAL A 21 13.03 -22.20 -103.35
C VAL A 21 12.53 -23.04 -104.53
N GLN A 22 12.87 -22.62 -105.76
CA GLN A 22 12.54 -23.28 -107.03
C GLN A 22 13.60 -23.02 -108.09
N GLY A 23 13.70 -23.94 -109.04
CA GLY A 23 14.68 -23.90 -110.13
C GLY A 23 15.98 -24.64 -109.81
N GLU A 24 16.80 -24.82 -110.83
CA GLU A 24 18.01 -25.67 -110.83
C GLU A 24 19.03 -25.34 -109.73
N TYR A 25 19.10 -24.07 -109.29
CA TYR A 25 20.06 -23.62 -108.27
C TYR A 25 19.49 -23.61 -106.85
N ALA A 26 18.19 -23.88 -106.66
CA ALA A 26 17.52 -23.74 -105.37
C ALA A 26 18.14 -24.66 -104.30
N ALA A 27 18.37 -25.93 -104.63
CA ALA A 27 18.94 -26.90 -103.70
C ALA A 27 20.35 -26.48 -103.22
N SER A 28 21.19 -25.99 -104.14
CA SER A 28 22.53 -25.50 -103.80
C SER A 28 22.51 -24.26 -102.89
N GLU A 29 21.59 -23.32 -103.12
CA GLU A 29 21.44 -22.12 -102.29
C GLU A 29 20.87 -22.45 -100.91
N ILE A 30 19.89 -23.36 -100.82
CA ILE A 30 19.33 -23.82 -99.55
C ILE A 30 20.42 -24.50 -98.71
N ALA A 31 21.17 -25.44 -99.30
CA ALA A 31 22.26 -26.11 -98.61
C ALA A 31 23.36 -25.15 -98.17
N GLN A 32 23.69 -24.15 -99.01
CA GLN A 32 24.67 -23.14 -98.64
C GLN A 32 24.18 -22.25 -97.49
N ALA A 33 22.93 -21.80 -97.51
CA ALA A 33 22.37 -20.98 -96.44
C ALA A 33 22.35 -21.72 -95.09
N ILE A 34 22.06 -23.03 -95.09
CA ILE A 34 22.14 -23.85 -93.86
C ILE A 34 23.58 -23.88 -93.33
N ARG A 35 24.57 -24.09 -94.21
CA ARG A 35 25.98 -24.09 -93.81
C ARG A 35 26.45 -22.72 -93.33
N ASP A 36 26.04 -21.65 -94.01
CA ASP A 36 26.38 -20.27 -93.63
C ASP A 36 25.84 -19.95 -92.23
N PHE A 37 24.60 -20.36 -91.92
CA PHE A 37 24.03 -20.17 -90.59
C PHE A 37 24.76 -20.94 -89.50
N ASN A 38 25.22 -22.17 -89.78
CA ASN A 38 26.01 -22.94 -88.83
C ASN A 38 27.43 -22.38 -88.65
N ALA A 39 27.95 -21.64 -89.64
CA ALA A 39 29.27 -21.02 -89.59
C ALA A 39 29.28 -19.63 -88.90
N LEU A 40 28.11 -19.06 -88.61
CA LEU A 40 28.03 -17.80 -87.86
C LEU A 40 28.42 -18.02 -86.39
N ASP A 41 29.19 -17.09 -85.83
CA ASP A 41 29.54 -17.10 -84.40
C ASP A 41 28.31 -16.89 -83.48
N GLU A 42 27.23 -16.32 -84.01
CA GLU A 42 25.97 -16.15 -83.28
C GLU A 42 25.21 -17.47 -83.19
N LYS A 43 24.98 -17.93 -81.96
CA LYS A 43 24.20 -19.15 -81.71
C LYS A 43 22.72 -18.92 -81.95
N MET A 44 22.19 -19.56 -82.99
CA MET A 44 20.76 -19.64 -83.25
C MET A 44 20.15 -20.81 -82.46
N ASP A 45 18.98 -20.60 -81.85
CA ASP A 45 18.30 -21.67 -81.11
C ASP A 45 17.62 -22.69 -82.03
N VAL A 46 17.16 -22.24 -83.20
CA VAL A 46 16.40 -23.05 -84.16
C VAL A 46 16.45 -22.43 -85.56
N LEU A 47 16.53 -23.26 -86.58
CA LEU A 47 16.42 -22.88 -87.98
C LEU A 47 15.09 -23.40 -88.55
N ILE A 48 14.40 -22.57 -89.33
CA ILE A 48 13.20 -23.00 -90.06
C ILE A 48 13.52 -22.99 -91.55
N VAL A 49 13.57 -24.16 -92.15
CA VAL A 49 13.67 -24.33 -93.60
C VAL A 49 12.26 -24.54 -94.12
N GLY A 50 11.76 -23.63 -94.96
CA GLY A 50 10.38 -23.74 -95.39
C GLY A 50 10.05 -22.96 -96.65
N ARG A 51 9.01 -23.42 -97.32
CA ARG A 51 8.41 -22.79 -98.50
C ARG A 51 6.90 -22.68 -98.28
N GLY A 52 6.29 -21.64 -98.83
CA GLY A 52 4.83 -21.58 -98.95
C GLY A 52 4.27 -22.67 -99.87
N GLY A 53 2.96 -22.64 -100.15
CA GLY A 53 2.32 -23.59 -101.07
C GLY A 53 2.94 -23.61 -102.47
N GLY A 54 2.70 -24.69 -103.21
CA GLY A 54 3.23 -24.96 -104.55
C GLY A 54 2.85 -26.37 -105.00
N SER A 55 3.17 -26.74 -106.24
CA SER A 55 3.03 -28.12 -106.70
C SER A 55 4.17 -29.01 -106.17
N ILE A 56 4.14 -30.32 -106.43
CA ILE A 56 5.23 -31.20 -105.99
C ILE A 56 6.54 -30.94 -106.74
N GLU A 57 6.45 -30.50 -108.02
CA GLU A 57 7.63 -30.13 -108.83
C GLU A 57 8.36 -28.93 -108.22
N ASP A 58 7.59 -28.03 -107.62
CA ASP A 58 8.07 -26.88 -106.90
C ASP A 58 8.84 -27.26 -105.62
N LEU A 59 8.51 -28.38 -104.99
CA LEU A 59 9.18 -28.84 -103.76
C LEU A 59 10.42 -29.70 -104.04
N TRP A 60 10.75 -29.95 -105.31
CA TRP A 60 11.78 -30.92 -105.67
C TRP A 60 13.18 -30.57 -105.15
N ALA A 61 13.49 -29.29 -105.02
CA ALA A 61 14.76 -28.84 -104.42
C ALA A 61 14.99 -29.39 -103.00
N PHE A 62 13.92 -29.68 -102.25
CA PHE A 62 13.97 -30.25 -100.91
C PHE A 62 14.07 -31.79 -100.90
N ASN A 63 14.00 -32.43 -102.07
CA ASN A 63 14.27 -33.86 -102.26
C ASN A 63 15.72 -34.13 -102.71
N GLU A 64 16.52 -33.11 -102.96
CA GLU A 64 17.90 -33.31 -103.38
C GLU A 64 18.81 -33.72 -102.22
N GLU A 65 19.74 -34.63 -102.50
CA GLU A 65 20.68 -35.16 -101.51
C GLU A 65 21.53 -34.06 -100.86
N ILE A 66 21.88 -33.02 -101.60
CA ILE A 66 22.70 -31.91 -101.09
C ILE A 66 21.99 -31.15 -99.95
N VAL A 67 20.67 -30.97 -100.04
CA VAL A 67 19.87 -30.33 -98.99
C VAL A 67 19.70 -31.27 -97.81
N ALA A 68 19.41 -32.55 -98.07
CA ALA A 68 19.30 -33.57 -97.03
C ALA A 68 20.57 -33.67 -96.18
N ARG A 69 21.75 -33.73 -96.82
CA ARG A 69 23.04 -33.76 -96.11
C ARG A 69 23.29 -32.48 -95.32
N ALA A 70 23.01 -31.32 -95.90
CA ALA A 70 23.16 -30.04 -95.20
C ALA A 70 22.25 -29.95 -93.97
N ILE A 71 21.03 -30.50 -94.04
CA ILE A 71 20.13 -30.55 -92.88
C ILE A 71 20.68 -31.51 -91.81
N PHE A 72 21.12 -32.71 -92.22
CA PHE A 72 21.65 -33.72 -91.31
C PHE A 72 22.91 -33.27 -90.57
N ASP A 73 23.80 -32.56 -91.27
CA ASP A 73 25.08 -32.09 -90.74
C ASP A 73 24.94 -30.79 -89.91
N SER A 74 23.74 -30.24 -89.77
CA SER A 74 23.49 -28.99 -89.03
C SER A 74 23.62 -29.20 -87.51
N GLU A 75 24.36 -28.33 -86.83
CA GLU A 75 24.42 -28.29 -85.36
C GLU A 75 23.21 -27.56 -84.76
N ILE A 76 22.65 -26.62 -85.51
CA ILE A 76 21.43 -25.90 -85.14
C ILE A 76 20.23 -26.80 -85.46
N PRO A 77 19.28 -27.03 -84.52
CA PRO A 77 18.08 -27.82 -84.77
C PRO A 77 17.24 -27.23 -85.91
N ILE A 78 16.85 -28.07 -86.88
CA ILE A 78 16.11 -27.66 -88.07
C ILE A 78 14.67 -28.13 -88.00
N ILE A 79 13.74 -27.20 -88.21
CA ILE A 79 12.33 -27.48 -88.46
C ILE A 79 12.07 -27.38 -89.95
N SER A 80 11.72 -28.51 -90.58
CA SER A 80 11.23 -28.51 -91.97
C SER A 80 9.77 -28.06 -92.00
N ALA A 81 9.49 -27.08 -92.84
CA ALA A 81 8.17 -26.51 -93.05
C ALA A 81 7.87 -26.39 -94.55
N VAL A 82 8.14 -27.48 -95.27
CA VAL A 82 8.05 -27.59 -96.73
C VAL A 82 6.75 -28.31 -97.09
N GLY A 83 5.76 -27.58 -97.63
CA GLY A 83 4.52 -28.17 -98.16
C GLY A 83 3.32 -28.18 -97.20
N HIS A 84 2.30 -28.97 -97.58
CA HIS A 84 1.06 -29.24 -96.82
C HIS A 84 1.08 -30.67 -96.23
N GLU A 85 0.13 -31.01 -95.36
CA GLU A 85 0.13 -32.26 -94.57
C GLU A 85 0.41 -33.56 -95.36
N ARG A 86 0.09 -33.62 -96.67
CA ARG A 86 0.21 -34.80 -97.52
C ARG A 86 1.50 -34.90 -98.35
N ASP A 87 2.22 -33.79 -98.53
CA ASP A 87 3.45 -33.77 -99.33
C ASP A 87 4.63 -33.99 -98.38
N TRP A 88 5.35 -35.10 -98.56
CA TRP A 88 6.54 -35.40 -97.79
C TRP A 88 7.77 -35.24 -98.68
N THR A 89 8.76 -34.52 -98.17
CA THR A 89 10.06 -34.36 -98.82
C THR A 89 11.15 -35.09 -98.03
N ILE A 90 12.27 -35.39 -98.68
CA ILE A 90 13.43 -35.97 -97.98
C ILE A 90 13.91 -35.03 -96.87
N SER A 91 13.85 -33.72 -97.08
CA SER A 91 14.13 -32.71 -96.04
C SER A 91 13.26 -32.89 -94.79
N ASP A 92 11.98 -33.27 -94.93
CA ASP A 92 11.08 -33.49 -93.78
C ASP A 92 11.48 -34.71 -92.95
N PHE A 93 12.08 -35.73 -93.56
CA PHE A 93 12.53 -36.94 -92.89
C PHE A 93 13.88 -36.76 -92.19
N VAL A 94 14.71 -35.85 -92.70
CA VAL A 94 16.06 -35.61 -92.19
C VAL A 94 16.09 -34.50 -91.14
N ALA A 95 15.13 -33.57 -91.17
CA ALA A 95 15.01 -32.53 -90.17
C ALA A 95 14.63 -33.07 -88.78
N ASP A 96 15.03 -32.36 -87.72
CA ASP A 96 14.70 -32.71 -86.33
C ASP A 96 13.19 -32.70 -86.05
N LEU A 97 12.47 -31.82 -86.72
CA LEU A 97 11.01 -31.72 -86.60
C LEU A 97 10.36 -31.29 -87.91
N ARG A 98 9.29 -32.00 -88.28
CA ARG A 98 8.41 -31.58 -89.38
C ARG A 98 7.27 -30.71 -88.86
N ALA A 99 7.07 -29.58 -89.50
CA ALA A 99 5.89 -28.73 -89.34
C ALA A 99 5.02 -28.79 -90.61
N PRO A 100 3.69 -28.96 -90.48
CA PRO A 100 2.79 -29.13 -91.63
C PRO A 100 2.62 -27.87 -92.49
N THR A 101 3.04 -26.71 -91.98
CA THR A 101 3.08 -25.44 -92.72
C THR A 101 4.15 -24.52 -92.13
N PRO A 102 4.67 -23.54 -92.90
CA PRO A 102 5.52 -22.47 -92.36
C PRO A 102 4.89 -21.71 -91.19
N SER A 103 3.56 -21.58 -91.16
CA SER A 103 2.88 -20.94 -90.03
C SER A 103 2.93 -21.82 -88.78
N ALA A 104 2.71 -23.13 -88.91
CA ALA A 104 2.79 -24.08 -87.79
C ALA A 104 4.21 -24.16 -87.22
N ALA A 105 5.25 -24.13 -88.06
CA ALA A 105 6.65 -24.08 -87.60
C ALA A 105 6.89 -22.88 -86.67
N ALA A 106 6.40 -21.70 -87.06
CA ALA A 106 6.49 -20.50 -86.23
C ALA A 106 5.69 -20.61 -84.91
N GLU A 107 4.61 -21.40 -84.87
CA GLU A 107 3.87 -21.64 -83.62
C GLU A 107 4.56 -22.64 -82.70
N MET A 108 5.32 -23.60 -83.24
CA MET A 108 6.10 -24.57 -82.48
C MET A 108 7.30 -23.93 -81.79
N VAL A 109 8.00 -23.02 -82.48
CA VAL A 109 9.16 -22.30 -81.91
C VAL A 109 8.75 -21.38 -80.76
N VAL A 110 7.52 -20.87 -80.78
CA VAL A 110 7.09 -19.79 -79.88
C VAL A 110 5.94 -20.23 -79.00
N ARG A 111 6.25 -20.54 -77.73
CA ARG A 111 5.23 -20.61 -76.68
C ARG A 111 4.49 -19.27 -76.59
N LYS A 112 3.17 -19.30 -76.42
CA LYS A 112 2.37 -18.07 -76.34
C LYS A 112 2.88 -17.23 -75.15
N LYS A 113 3.17 -15.94 -75.40
CA LYS A 113 3.53 -14.97 -74.35
C LYS A 113 2.56 -14.99 -73.14
N ALA A 114 1.28 -15.24 -73.41
CA ALA A 114 0.23 -15.38 -72.39
C ALA A 114 0.56 -16.45 -71.33
N GLU A 115 1.16 -17.59 -71.71
CA GLU A 115 1.51 -18.65 -70.75
C GLU A 115 2.62 -18.19 -69.80
N LEU A 116 3.59 -17.40 -70.29
CA LEU A 116 4.64 -16.83 -69.46
C LEU A 116 4.10 -15.74 -68.53
N GLU A 117 3.18 -14.91 -69.02
CA GLU A 117 2.48 -13.92 -68.19
C GLU A 117 1.69 -14.60 -67.06
N ASP A 118 0.99 -15.69 -67.36
CA ASP A 118 0.28 -16.49 -66.35
C ASP A 118 1.23 -17.07 -65.29
N ILE A 119 2.39 -17.60 -65.71
CA ILE A 119 3.42 -18.08 -64.77
C ILE A 119 3.89 -16.95 -63.85
N VAL A 120 4.17 -15.77 -64.39
CA VAL A 120 4.61 -14.61 -63.58
C VAL A 120 3.54 -14.19 -62.58
N VAL A 121 2.27 -14.17 -63.00
CA VAL A 121 1.14 -13.86 -62.11
C VAL A 121 1.01 -14.90 -60.99
N GLN A 122 1.14 -16.19 -61.31
CA GLN A 122 1.09 -17.26 -60.32
C GLN A 122 2.24 -17.19 -59.32
N LEU A 123 3.47 -16.98 -59.80
CA LEU A 123 4.66 -16.80 -58.94
C LEU A 123 4.51 -15.59 -58.02
N SER A 124 4.00 -14.47 -58.55
CA SER A 124 3.73 -13.26 -57.76
C SER A 124 2.69 -13.50 -56.66
N ARG A 125 1.63 -14.25 -56.97
CA ARG A 125 0.61 -14.63 -55.97
C ARG A 125 1.19 -15.51 -54.87
N ARG A 126 1.99 -16.51 -55.23
CA ARG A 126 2.67 -17.39 -54.26
C ARG A 126 3.60 -16.61 -53.35
N LEU A 127 4.37 -15.67 -53.91
CA LEU A 127 5.26 -14.81 -53.13
C LEU A 127 4.50 -13.97 -52.11
N LYS A 128 3.40 -13.33 -52.52
CA LYS A 128 2.54 -12.54 -51.61
C LYS A 128 2.01 -13.38 -50.45
N LEU A 129 1.52 -14.58 -50.72
CA LEU A 129 1.02 -15.49 -49.68
C LEU A 129 2.13 -15.94 -48.72
N ALA A 130 3.33 -16.22 -49.23
CA ALA A 130 4.47 -16.60 -48.40
C ALA A 130 4.90 -15.45 -47.47
N ILE A 131 4.99 -14.22 -47.99
CA ILE A 131 5.30 -13.02 -47.20
C ILE A 131 4.24 -12.82 -46.11
N GLN A 132 2.95 -12.90 -46.48
CA GLN A 132 1.86 -12.76 -45.52
C GLN A 132 1.96 -13.79 -44.39
N GLY A 133 2.22 -15.06 -44.73
CA GLY A 133 2.42 -16.11 -43.73
C GLY A 133 3.59 -15.86 -42.78
N VAL A 134 4.71 -15.32 -43.28
CA VAL A 134 5.86 -14.93 -42.43
C VAL A 134 5.49 -13.79 -41.50
N VAL A 135 4.85 -12.75 -42.01
CA VAL A 135 4.41 -11.58 -41.22
C VAL A 135 3.42 -12.01 -40.13
N ASP A 136 2.43 -12.83 -40.46
CA ASP A 136 1.44 -13.31 -39.49
C ASP A 136 2.07 -14.19 -38.41
N LYS A 137 3.04 -15.04 -38.77
CA LYS A 137 3.79 -15.85 -37.79
C LYS A 137 4.59 -14.94 -36.83
N LYS A 138 5.25 -13.91 -37.35
CA LYS A 138 6.01 -12.96 -36.52
C LYS A 138 5.08 -12.11 -35.65
N ARG A 139 3.94 -11.66 -36.18
CA ARG A 139 2.91 -10.95 -35.40
C ARG A 139 2.40 -11.81 -34.26
N LYS A 140 2.07 -13.07 -34.49
CA LYS A 140 1.65 -14.01 -33.42
C LYS A 140 2.72 -14.22 -32.36
N ILE A 141 4.00 -14.27 -32.73
CA ILE A 141 5.11 -14.35 -31.76
C ILE A 141 5.16 -13.07 -30.91
N VAL A 142 5.05 -11.89 -31.53
CA VAL A 142 5.00 -10.61 -30.81
C VAL A 142 3.78 -10.54 -29.91
N GLU A 143 2.59 -10.94 -30.37
CA GLU A 143 1.37 -11.03 -29.56
C GLU A 143 1.51 -12.04 -28.43
N MET A 144 2.18 -13.16 -28.64
CA MET A 144 2.48 -14.13 -27.59
C MET A 144 3.41 -13.52 -26.55
N TYR A 145 4.46 -12.79 -26.92
CA TYR A 145 5.35 -12.11 -25.97
C TYR A 145 4.70 -10.88 -25.31
N ALA A 146 3.87 -10.13 -26.02
CA ALA A 146 3.08 -9.03 -25.49
C ALA A 146 1.99 -9.54 -24.54
N GLY A 147 1.41 -10.69 -24.86
CA GLY A 147 0.47 -11.44 -24.05
C GLY A 147 1.14 -12.33 -23.01
N HIS A 148 2.49 -12.41 -22.97
CA HIS A 148 3.17 -13.13 -21.89
C HIS A 148 2.82 -12.43 -20.60
N TYR A 149 2.14 -13.19 -19.76
CA TYR A 149 1.63 -12.83 -18.44
C TYR A 149 2.67 -12.12 -17.56
N GLY A 150 3.97 -12.19 -17.84
CA GLY A 150 5.00 -11.44 -17.11
C GLY A 150 4.75 -9.93 -17.08
N LEU A 151 4.50 -9.28 -18.22
CA LEU A 151 4.33 -7.82 -18.28
C LEU A 151 2.99 -7.36 -17.69
N LYS A 152 1.90 -8.08 -18.00
CA LYS A 152 0.57 -7.81 -17.40
C LYS A 152 0.57 -8.07 -15.89
N ARG A 153 1.15 -9.17 -15.44
CA ARG A 153 1.27 -9.51 -14.02
C ARG A 153 2.15 -8.52 -13.27
N ILE A 154 3.21 -7.97 -13.88
CA ILE A 154 3.99 -6.89 -13.24
C ILE A 154 3.12 -5.63 -13.05
N GLN A 155 2.28 -5.27 -14.03
CA GLN A 155 1.35 -4.15 -13.89
C GLN A 155 0.33 -4.35 -12.77
N ASP A 156 -0.14 -5.59 -12.54
CA ASP A 156 -1.09 -5.89 -11.46
C ASP A 156 -0.41 -6.08 -10.09
N LEU A 157 0.82 -6.63 -10.06
CA LEU A 157 1.56 -6.92 -8.84
C LEU A 157 2.04 -5.64 -8.15
N ILE A 158 2.38 -4.60 -8.90
CA ILE A 158 2.89 -3.33 -8.34
C ILE A 158 1.82 -2.64 -7.47
N PRO A 159 0.58 -2.40 -7.94
CA PRO A 159 -0.50 -1.87 -7.10
C PRO A 159 -0.78 -2.72 -5.87
N GLU A 160 -0.80 -4.05 -5.99
CA GLU A 160 -1.01 -4.96 -4.85
C GLU A 160 0.09 -4.81 -3.79
N LYS A 161 1.36 -4.72 -4.21
CA LYS A 161 2.48 -4.49 -3.28
C LYS A 161 2.48 -3.10 -2.69
N MET A 162 2.10 -2.07 -3.44
CA MET A 162 1.95 -0.70 -2.93
C MET A 162 0.84 -0.65 -1.86
N GLN A 163 -0.32 -1.23 -2.13
CA GLN A 163 -1.41 -1.33 -1.16
C GLN A 163 -0.96 -2.07 0.11
N ARG A 164 -0.16 -3.13 -0.04
CA ARG A 164 0.39 -3.85 1.11
C ARG A 164 1.37 -3.01 1.93
N ILE A 165 2.19 -2.18 1.29
CA ILE A 165 3.08 -1.24 1.97
C ILE A 165 2.25 -0.21 2.74
N ASP A 166 1.21 0.35 2.12
CA ASP A 166 0.33 1.34 2.76
C ASP A 166 -0.39 0.76 3.99
N GLU A 167 -0.91 -0.47 3.87
CA GLU A 167 -1.50 -1.20 5.01
C GLU A 167 -0.50 -1.40 6.15
N LEU A 168 0.73 -1.81 5.84
CA LEU A 168 1.77 -2.05 6.84
C LEU A 168 2.21 -0.74 7.49
N GLN A 169 2.32 0.35 6.73
CA GLN A 169 2.58 1.69 7.26
C GLN A 169 1.48 2.16 8.20
N MET A 170 0.21 1.97 7.81
CA MET A 170 -0.93 2.37 8.64
C MET A 170 -0.99 1.55 9.93
N ARG A 171 -0.78 0.23 9.86
CA ARG A 171 -0.68 -0.65 11.05
C ARG A 171 0.46 -0.23 11.96
N MET A 172 1.64 0.05 11.42
CA MET A 172 2.80 0.52 12.19
C MET A 172 2.49 1.84 12.89
N LYS A 173 1.93 2.82 12.18
CA LYS A 173 1.56 4.13 12.73
C LYS A 173 0.55 3.99 13.87
N ASN A 174 -0.48 3.18 13.67
CA ASN A 174 -1.48 2.93 14.70
C ASN A 174 -0.84 2.25 15.91
N ARG A 175 0.00 1.23 15.70
CA ARG A 175 0.66 0.52 16.80
C ARG A 175 1.61 1.41 17.60
N ILE A 176 2.34 2.30 16.95
CA ILE A 176 3.19 3.30 17.62
C ILE A 176 2.31 4.24 18.45
N THR A 177 1.22 4.74 17.87
CA THR A 177 0.30 5.64 18.56
C THR A 177 -0.32 4.97 19.78
N ASP A 178 -0.78 3.73 19.63
CA ASP A 178 -1.33 2.93 20.71
C ASP A 178 -0.30 2.68 21.82
N LEU A 179 0.94 2.36 21.46
CA LEU A 179 2.02 2.12 22.43
C LEU A 179 2.40 3.39 23.19
N VAL A 180 2.42 4.54 22.51
CA VAL A 180 2.64 5.84 23.15
C VAL A 180 1.49 6.18 24.09
N ASN A 181 0.25 5.97 23.66
CA ASN A 181 -0.94 6.25 24.47
C ASN A 181 -1.04 5.32 25.67
N SER A 182 -0.77 4.01 25.51
CA SER A 182 -0.77 3.06 26.61
C SER A 182 0.32 3.39 27.63
N ARG A 183 1.53 3.78 27.20
CA ARG A 183 2.59 4.24 28.09
C ARG A 183 2.21 5.54 28.80
N LYS A 184 1.58 6.50 28.11
CA LYS A 184 1.06 7.73 28.73
C LYS A 184 0.00 7.43 29.78
N GLU A 185 -0.94 6.52 29.52
CA GLU A 185 -1.96 6.12 30.49
C GLU A 185 -1.35 5.38 31.69
N VAL A 186 -0.35 4.51 31.49
CA VAL A 186 0.42 3.90 32.59
C VAL A 186 1.14 4.96 33.40
N LEU A 187 1.79 5.94 32.76
CA LEU A 187 2.44 7.05 33.47
C LEU A 187 1.42 7.92 34.21
N LYS A 188 0.24 8.15 33.64
CA LYS A 188 -0.84 8.92 34.26
C LYS A 188 -1.49 8.18 35.42
N THR A 189 -1.59 6.85 35.35
CA THR A 189 -2.06 6.02 36.46
C THR A 189 -0.99 5.77 37.51
N LEU A 190 0.30 5.84 37.18
CA LEU A 190 1.41 5.84 38.15
C LEU A 190 1.60 7.21 38.82
N ALA A 191 1.54 8.30 38.06
CA ALA A 191 1.58 9.67 38.58
C ALA A 191 0.30 10.03 39.33
N GLY A 192 -0.83 9.57 38.81
CA GLY A 192 -2.15 9.63 39.43
C GLY A 192 -2.39 8.46 40.38
N SER A 193 -1.42 7.55 40.55
CA SER A 193 -1.50 6.51 41.56
C SER A 193 -1.70 7.25 42.86
N TYR A 194 -2.83 6.94 43.46
CA TYR A 194 -3.44 7.57 44.62
C TYR A 194 -2.51 7.59 45.86
N GLY A 195 -1.22 7.28 45.74
CA GLY A 195 -0.20 7.60 46.73
C GLY A 195 0.12 9.10 46.79
N LEU A 196 0.60 9.71 45.71
CA LEU A 196 1.16 11.08 45.78
C LEU A 196 0.09 12.17 46.03
N LYS A 197 -1.08 12.07 45.38
CA LYS A 197 -2.17 13.04 45.56
C LYS A 197 -2.86 12.88 46.93
N ARG A 198 -3.09 11.63 47.35
CA ARG A 198 -3.66 11.31 48.68
C ARG A 198 -2.69 11.63 49.82
N ILE A 199 -1.39 11.45 49.65
CA ILE A 199 -0.36 11.85 50.63
C ILE A 199 -0.34 13.39 50.76
N LYS A 200 -0.39 14.12 49.64
CA LYS A 200 -0.48 15.60 49.66
C LYS A 200 -1.74 16.11 50.38
N GLU A 201 -2.88 15.44 50.24
CA GLU A 201 -4.14 15.84 50.90
C GLU A 201 -4.26 15.32 52.34
N LEU A 202 -3.65 14.16 52.68
CA LEU A 202 -3.67 13.60 54.02
C LEU A 202 -2.80 14.37 55.02
N ILE A 203 -1.66 14.92 54.59
CA ILE A 203 -0.71 15.60 55.48
C ILE A 203 -1.34 16.86 56.12
N PRO A 204 -1.97 17.80 55.38
CA PRO A 204 -2.63 18.96 55.96
C PRO A 204 -3.78 18.56 56.91
N ASN A 205 -4.61 17.60 56.49
CA ASN A 205 -5.75 17.12 57.28
C ASN A 205 -5.32 16.48 58.60
N LYS A 206 -4.25 15.67 58.59
CA LYS A 206 -3.70 15.08 59.82
C LYS A 206 -3.03 16.13 60.71
N LYS A 207 -2.33 17.12 60.14
CA LYS A 207 -1.72 18.22 60.89
C LYS A 207 -2.78 19.09 61.56
N GLN A 208 -3.86 19.43 60.84
CA GLN A 208 -5.02 20.13 61.40
C GLN A 208 -5.66 19.32 62.53
N ARG A 209 -5.86 18.01 62.34
CA ARG A 209 -6.43 17.15 63.38
C ARG A 209 -5.57 17.09 64.64
N ILE A 210 -4.25 17.08 64.51
CA ILE A 210 -3.33 17.18 65.65
C ILE A 210 -3.51 18.52 66.36
N GLY A 211 -3.59 19.62 65.62
CA GLY A 211 -3.83 20.96 66.18
C GLY A 211 -5.14 21.05 66.96
N GLU A 212 -6.24 20.52 66.39
CA GLU A 212 -7.55 20.45 67.06
C GLU A 212 -7.49 19.62 68.35
N LEU A 213 -6.84 18.45 68.31
CA LEU A 213 -6.71 17.58 69.49
C LEU A 213 -5.83 18.21 70.57
N GLN A 214 -4.77 18.91 70.19
CA GLN A 214 -3.93 19.68 71.12
C GLN A 214 -4.73 20.80 71.78
N ALA A 215 -5.42 21.63 71.00
CA ALA A 215 -6.25 22.71 71.53
C ALA A 215 -7.34 22.17 72.48
N ARG A 216 -7.99 21.06 72.12
CA ARG A 216 -9.00 20.41 72.96
C ARG A 216 -8.42 19.87 74.27
N THR A 217 -7.21 19.32 74.23
CA THR A 217 -6.52 18.83 75.43
C THR A 217 -6.15 19.98 76.35
N ILE A 218 -5.62 21.08 75.79
CA ILE A 218 -5.27 22.28 76.56
C ILE A 218 -6.51 22.86 77.24
N MET A 219 -7.62 23.03 76.50
CA MET A 219 -8.88 23.52 77.08
C MET A 219 -9.39 22.62 78.22
N LYS A 220 -9.39 21.30 78.03
CA LYS A 220 -9.80 20.38 79.11
C LYS A 220 -8.87 20.43 80.32
N MET A 221 -7.56 20.63 80.12
CA MET A 221 -6.62 20.79 81.23
C MET A 221 -6.86 22.09 81.98
N THR A 222 -7.09 23.21 81.28
CA THR A 222 -7.37 24.50 81.93
C THR A 222 -8.66 24.45 82.73
N ASP A 223 -9.71 23.83 82.20
CA ASP A 223 -10.99 23.68 82.89
C ASP A 223 -10.85 22.81 84.15
N LEU A 224 -10.09 21.70 84.06
CA LEU A 224 -9.88 20.80 85.17
C LEU A 224 -9.06 21.46 86.29
N ILE A 225 -8.05 22.25 85.94
CA ILE A 225 -7.26 23.05 86.89
C ILE A 225 -8.14 24.12 87.55
N SER A 226 -8.97 24.83 86.78
CA SER A 226 -9.87 25.86 87.31
C SER A 226 -10.87 25.26 88.31
N ASN A 227 -11.53 24.15 87.94
CA ASN A 227 -12.48 23.45 88.80
C ASN A 227 -11.83 22.94 90.10
N ARG A 228 -10.59 22.44 90.05
CA ARG A 228 -9.85 22.03 91.25
C ARG A 228 -9.49 23.22 92.14
N ARG A 229 -9.12 24.36 91.56
CA ARG A 229 -8.84 25.60 92.31
C ARG A 229 -10.10 26.14 92.99
N GLU A 230 -11.25 26.10 92.32
CA GLU A 230 -12.52 26.51 92.92
C GLU A 230 -12.94 25.60 94.08
N ARG A 231 -12.83 24.28 93.92
CA ARG A 231 -13.06 23.33 95.02
C ARG A 231 -12.14 23.58 96.21
N LEU A 232 -10.86 23.86 95.97
CA LEU A 232 -9.91 24.18 97.04
C LEU A 232 -10.32 25.47 97.78
N LYS A 233 -10.72 26.52 97.06
CA LYS A 233 -11.24 27.76 97.67
C LYS A 233 -12.47 27.49 98.54
N TYR A 234 -13.38 26.64 98.06
CA TYR A 234 -14.57 26.24 98.81
C TYR A 234 -14.20 25.54 100.13
N PHE A 235 -13.27 24.56 100.11
CA PHE A 235 -12.82 23.87 101.32
C PHE A 235 -12.11 24.81 102.31
N ILE A 236 -11.32 25.78 101.82
CA ILE A 236 -10.67 26.79 102.68
C ILE A 236 -11.71 27.67 103.38
N GLN A 237 -12.74 28.12 102.67
CA GLN A 237 -13.83 28.90 103.28
C GLN A 237 -14.62 28.07 104.31
N HIS A 238 -14.85 26.78 104.04
CA HIS A 238 -15.56 25.91 104.96
C HIS A 238 -14.77 25.66 106.26
N LEU A 239 -13.45 25.45 106.14
CA LEU A 239 -12.54 25.32 107.29
C LEU A 239 -12.50 26.58 108.16
N ASN A 240 -12.51 27.77 107.56
CA ASN A 240 -12.53 29.03 108.30
C ASN A 240 -13.83 29.24 109.10
N ASN A 241 -14.97 28.78 108.58
CA ASN A 241 -16.25 28.87 109.29
C ASN A 241 -16.36 27.90 110.47
N LEU A 242 -15.59 26.80 110.47
CA LEU A 242 -15.59 25.79 111.53
C LEU A 242 -14.57 26.06 112.64
N ASN A 243 -13.78 27.15 112.55
CA ASN A 243 -12.77 27.48 113.55
C ASN A 243 -13.40 28.18 114.79
N PRO A 244 -13.35 27.59 116.01
CA PRO A 244 -14.00 28.10 117.22
C PRO A 244 -13.54 29.49 117.70
N PHE A 245 -12.37 29.96 117.26
CA PHE A 245 -11.86 31.30 117.58
C PHE A 245 -12.62 32.43 116.86
N SER A 246 -13.35 32.10 115.79
CA SER A 246 -14.15 33.08 115.02
C SER A 246 -15.41 33.58 115.77
N ILE A 247 -15.87 32.83 116.78
CA ILE A 247 -17.03 33.20 117.62
C ILE A 247 -16.66 34.32 118.61
N LEU A 248 -15.43 34.30 119.15
CA LEU A 248 -14.94 35.33 120.06
C LEU A 248 -14.62 36.65 119.34
N SER A 249 -14.27 36.63 118.03
CA SER A 249 -14.08 37.86 117.23
C SER A 249 -15.39 38.58 116.86
N ARG A 250 -16.55 37.93 117.02
CA ARG A 250 -17.87 38.52 116.70
C ARG A 250 -18.50 39.30 117.86
N GLY A 251 -17.75 39.59 118.93
CA GLY A 251 -18.19 40.46 120.03
C GLY A 251 -18.84 39.76 121.21
N TYR A 252 -18.86 38.42 121.24
CA TYR A 252 -19.35 37.65 122.39
C TYR A 252 -18.29 37.56 123.49
N SER A 253 -18.69 37.83 124.73
CA SER A 253 -17.84 37.72 125.92
C SER A 253 -18.18 36.46 126.72
N LEU A 254 -17.16 35.87 127.37
CA LEU A 254 -17.33 34.68 128.20
C LEU A 254 -17.25 35.07 129.67
N SER A 255 -18.36 34.97 130.39
CA SER A 255 -18.43 35.25 131.83
C SER A 255 -18.09 34.00 132.63
N ILE A 256 -17.13 34.11 133.55
CA ILE A 256 -16.61 33.01 134.36
C ILE A 256 -16.65 33.43 135.84
N ASP A 257 -17.04 32.53 136.73
CA ASP A 257 -16.96 32.74 138.18
C ASP A 257 -15.48 32.74 138.64
N VAL A 258 -15.09 33.72 139.48
CA VAL A 258 -13.71 33.90 139.94
C VAL A 258 -13.29 32.82 140.94
N GLU A 259 -14.21 32.29 141.75
CA GLU A 259 -13.87 31.30 142.79
C GLU A 259 -13.86 29.88 142.23
N THR A 260 -14.80 29.56 141.34
CA THR A 260 -14.97 28.18 140.84
C THR A 260 -14.42 27.95 139.43
N GLY A 261 -14.12 29.02 138.68
CA GLY A 261 -13.62 28.93 137.30
C GLY A 261 -14.63 28.38 136.29
N LYS A 262 -15.91 28.21 136.66
CA LYS A 262 -16.96 27.71 135.78
C LYS A 262 -17.55 28.81 134.91
N ILE A 263 -17.88 28.47 133.67
CA ILE A 263 -18.55 29.38 132.72
C ILE A 263 -19.99 29.58 133.19
N LEU A 264 -20.33 30.83 133.48
CA LEU A 264 -21.66 31.26 133.90
C LEU A 264 -22.53 31.43 132.66
N LYS A 265 -23.60 30.63 132.56
CA LYS A 265 -24.55 30.68 131.44
C LYS A 265 -25.90 31.25 131.84
N ASP A 266 -26.19 31.28 133.13
CA ASP A 266 -27.51 31.65 133.67
C ASP A 266 -27.33 32.57 134.88
N SER A 267 -28.18 33.60 134.98
CA SER A 267 -28.13 34.62 136.04
C SER A 267 -28.49 34.07 137.43
N ALA A 268 -29.13 32.90 137.51
CA ALA A 268 -29.39 32.21 138.79
C ALA A 268 -28.12 31.65 139.46
N GLN A 269 -27.00 31.58 138.73
CA GLN A 269 -25.75 30.95 139.19
C GLN A 269 -24.83 31.90 139.96
N VAL A 270 -25.22 33.16 140.13
CA VAL A 270 -24.44 34.20 140.80
C VAL A 270 -25.27 34.81 141.93
N LYS A 271 -24.65 35.31 143.00
CA LYS A 271 -25.31 36.05 144.07
C LYS A 271 -24.84 37.50 144.09
N VAL A 272 -25.70 38.40 144.58
CA VAL A 272 -25.36 39.82 144.72
C VAL A 272 -24.18 39.95 145.70
N GLY A 273 -23.08 40.54 145.24
CA GLY A 273 -21.81 40.64 145.96
C GLY A 273 -20.66 39.81 145.36
N ASP A 274 -20.95 38.81 144.52
CA ASP A 274 -19.93 37.90 143.97
C ASP A 274 -19.06 38.58 142.90
N LYS A 275 -17.81 38.12 142.76
CA LYS A 275 -16.88 38.59 141.73
C LYS A 275 -16.92 37.67 140.51
N ILE A 276 -17.17 38.23 139.33
CA ILE A 276 -17.16 37.54 138.04
C ILE A 276 -16.01 38.05 137.16
N ARG A 277 -15.41 37.16 136.37
CA ARG A 277 -14.38 37.48 135.38
C ARG A 277 -14.94 37.33 133.97
N THR A 278 -14.98 38.42 133.23
CA THR A 278 -15.45 38.43 131.84
C THR A 278 -14.26 38.46 130.90
N LYS A 279 -14.17 37.46 130.01
CA LYS A 279 -13.08 37.33 129.02
C LYS A 279 -13.59 37.74 127.64
N LEU A 280 -12.85 38.65 126.99
CA LEU A 280 -13.13 39.17 125.66
C LEU A 280 -12.12 38.62 124.63
N PHE A 281 -12.34 38.94 123.34
CA PHE A 281 -11.43 38.59 122.24
C PHE A 281 -9.96 38.95 122.53
N LYS A 282 -9.73 40.07 123.22
CA LYS A 282 -8.43 40.45 123.79
C LYS A 282 -8.65 41.00 125.21
N GLY A 283 -8.04 40.36 126.20
CA GLY A 283 -8.10 40.78 127.61
C GLY A 283 -9.36 40.34 128.35
N GLY A 284 -9.49 40.79 129.60
CA GLY A 284 -10.65 40.52 130.45
C GLY A 284 -10.57 41.31 131.74
N PHE A 285 -11.72 41.54 132.38
CA PHE A 285 -11.82 42.32 133.62
C PHE A 285 -12.64 41.57 134.67
N ILE A 286 -12.47 41.94 135.93
CA ILE A 286 -13.21 41.39 137.06
C ILE A 286 -14.24 42.43 137.49
N SER A 287 -15.50 42.04 137.51
CA SER A 287 -16.63 42.86 137.94
C SER A 287 -17.26 42.24 139.19
N ARG A 288 -17.86 43.08 140.05
CA ARG A 288 -18.66 42.62 141.17
C ARG A 288 -20.13 42.74 140.80
N VAL A 289 -20.93 41.73 141.14
CA VAL A 289 -22.37 41.73 140.85
C VAL A 289 -23.07 42.62 141.86
N GLU A 290 -23.51 43.81 141.44
CA GLU A 290 -24.21 44.77 142.33
C GLU A 290 -25.72 44.54 142.42
N LYS A 291 -26.33 44.02 141.35
CA LYS A 291 -27.76 43.72 141.28
C LYS A 291 -27.96 42.56 140.33
N ILE A 292 -28.82 41.61 140.70
CA ILE A 292 -29.21 40.49 139.84
C ILE A 292 -30.66 40.72 139.44
N GLU A 293 -30.88 41.03 138.18
CA GLU A 293 -32.22 41.09 137.60
C GLU A 293 -32.55 39.70 137.08
N LYS A 294 -33.52 39.03 137.72
CA LYS A 294 -34.04 37.76 137.24
C LYS A 294 -35.01 38.03 136.09
N GLU A 295 -34.81 37.34 134.98
CA GLU A 295 -35.50 37.62 133.73
C GLU A 295 -36.97 37.18 133.78
N GLY A 296 -37.80 38.08 134.30
CA GLY A 296 -39.27 38.01 134.31
C GLY A 296 -39.96 39.38 134.19
N GLU A 297 -39.24 40.50 134.35
CA GLU A 297 -39.82 41.86 134.37
C GLU A 297 -39.39 42.78 133.21
N SER A 298 -38.67 42.31 132.17
CA SER A 298 -38.22 43.17 131.06
C SER A 298 -38.70 42.77 129.65
N ARG A 299 -39.87 42.13 129.52
CA ARG A 299 -40.59 42.09 128.23
C ARG A 299 -41.77 43.07 128.19
N ARG A 300 -41.48 44.33 128.52
CA ARG A 300 -42.23 45.52 128.10
C ARG A 300 -41.24 46.62 127.79
N LEU A 301 -40.56 46.47 126.64
CA LEU A 301 -40.02 47.49 125.75
C LEU A 301 -39.13 46.75 124.75
N LEU A 302 -39.43 46.98 123.47
CA LEU A 302 -38.86 46.39 122.25
C LEU A 302 -39.62 45.15 121.72
#